data_AF-A0A7X9NL24-F1
#
_entry.id   AF-A0A7X9NL24-F1
#
_cell.length_a   1.000
_cell.length_b   1.000
_cell.length_c   1.000
_cell.angle_alpha   90.00
_cell.angle_beta   90.00
_cell.angle_gamma   90.00
#
_symmetry.space_group_name_H-M   'P 1'
#
loop_
_entity.id
_entity.type
_entity.pdbx_description
1 polymer ?
#
loop_
_entity_poly.entity_id
_entity_poly.type
_entity_poly.pdbx_seq_one_letter_code
_entity_poly.pdbx_strand_id
1 'polypeptide(L)'
;MKIALLGGSFDPVHYGHLQMAKEAMQVLKVDEVWFIPTKKTPLKDRILTSDTDRLAMLKIALADFPQFKVNPIEMQREGISYTIDTLEALHRQYPSYTFYWLIGNDQLEQFDLWKDPDRLVQLAYFVCFDRDGKLAQTKYPIQQFHMEPMPVSSSEIRKGNKLNYLDEEVLRYIYQHRLYVKDFIKERVSPKRFSHSVSVAHLCEEFAKAHDLDTQKAYYIGLFHDVAKNLSKEVMEPWMDCICPENKKYPVAVWHGFVGSEIIKRVFYIYDDQISHAIYHHVLGTSHDPYAMIIFCADKLDPLRGYPVKDSIACVKQDLAKGFEMVQEENRKYLKGKGN
;
A
#
# COMPACT_ATOMS: atom_id res chain seq x y z
N MET A 1 32.22 2.75 18.22
CA MET A 1 31.28 3.41 17.29
C MET A 1 29.99 3.70 18.05
N LYS A 2 29.31 4.79 17.71
CA LYS A 2 27.98 5.16 18.22
C LYS A 2 26.95 4.81 17.17
N ILE A 3 26.00 3.95 17.52
CA ILE A 3 24.99 3.45 16.58
C ILE A 3 23.60 3.79 17.12
N ALA A 4 22.79 4.47 16.31
CA ALA A 4 21.36 4.58 16.59
C ALA A 4 20.61 3.35 16.04
N LEU A 5 19.70 2.80 16.81
CA LEU A 5 18.91 1.62 16.49
C LEU A 5 17.45 2.05 16.34
N LEU A 6 16.87 1.82 15.17
CA LEU A 6 15.44 2.05 14.92
C LEU A 6 14.76 0.69 14.75
N GLY A 7 14.06 0.25 15.79
CA GLY A 7 13.29 -1.00 15.77
C GLY A 7 11.89 -0.79 15.19
N GLY A 8 11.43 -1.72 14.36
CA GLY A 8 10.08 -1.62 13.79
C GLY A 8 9.72 -2.75 12.84
N SER A 9 8.43 -2.86 12.53
CA SER A 9 7.99 -3.83 11.52
C SER A 9 8.36 -3.41 10.09
N PHE A 10 8.48 -2.10 9.82
CA PHE A 10 8.74 -1.52 8.50
C PHE A 10 7.87 -2.12 7.40
N ASP A 11 6.55 -2.09 7.63
CA ASP A 11 5.58 -2.82 6.82
C ASP A 11 4.50 -1.89 6.23
N PRO A 12 4.85 -0.96 5.31
CA PRO A 12 6.18 -0.73 4.77
C PRO A 12 6.98 0.36 5.52
N VAL A 13 8.27 0.46 5.22
CA VAL A 13 9.11 1.64 5.53
C VAL A 13 8.56 2.87 4.80
N HIS A 14 8.75 4.06 5.37
CA HIS A 14 8.21 5.32 4.85
C HIS A 14 9.00 6.51 5.38
N TYR A 15 8.76 7.72 4.85
CA TYR A 15 9.53 8.92 5.20
C TYR A 15 9.53 9.28 6.68
N GLY A 16 8.46 8.98 7.42
CA GLY A 16 8.47 9.13 8.89
C GLY A 16 9.61 8.37 9.58
N HIS A 17 9.96 7.17 9.12
CA HIS A 17 11.11 6.42 9.64
C HIS A 17 12.43 7.05 9.24
N LEU A 18 12.55 7.49 7.98
CA LEU A 18 13.77 8.12 7.46
C LEU A 18 14.06 9.44 8.15
N GLN A 19 13.04 10.24 8.49
CA GLN A 19 13.22 11.47 9.23
C GLN A 19 13.70 11.21 10.64
N MET A 20 13.11 10.27 11.37
CA MET A 20 13.58 9.92 12.71
C MET A 20 15.05 9.49 12.69
N ALA A 21 15.45 8.71 11.67
CA ALA A 21 16.85 8.34 11.47
C ALA A 21 17.76 9.54 11.15
N LYS A 22 17.31 10.47 10.29
CA LYS A 22 18.04 11.70 9.96
C LYS A 22 18.22 12.61 11.16
N GLU A 23 17.16 12.81 11.94
CA GLU A 23 17.19 13.62 13.16
C GLU A 23 18.15 13.01 14.19
N ALA A 24 18.13 11.68 14.37
CA ALA A 24 19.07 10.98 15.24
C ALA A 24 20.54 11.23 14.85
N MET A 25 20.87 11.17 13.56
CA MET A 25 22.21 11.53 13.08
C MET A 25 22.59 12.96 13.46
N GLN A 26 21.65 13.91 13.31
CA GLN A 26 21.92 15.32 13.57
C GLN A 26 22.10 15.64 15.05
N VAL A 27 21.22 15.14 15.92
CA VAL A 27 21.19 15.51 17.34
C VAL A 27 22.13 14.66 18.19
N LEU A 28 22.28 13.37 17.87
CA LEU A 28 23.10 12.44 18.66
C LEU A 28 24.54 12.32 18.15
N LYS A 29 24.83 12.79 16.94
CA LYS A 29 26.13 12.64 16.26
C LYS A 29 26.62 11.18 16.26
N VAL A 30 25.72 10.26 15.95
CA VAL A 30 26.02 8.82 15.77
C VAL A 30 26.74 8.59 14.45
N ASP A 31 27.51 7.50 14.38
CA ASP A 31 28.26 7.11 13.18
C ASP A 31 27.33 6.51 12.11
N GLU A 32 26.37 5.67 12.54
CA GLU A 32 25.39 5.01 11.69
C GLU A 32 24.02 4.89 12.37
N VAL A 33 22.97 4.70 11.56
CA VAL A 33 21.63 4.30 12.01
C VAL A 33 21.32 2.90 11.48
N TRP A 34 21.04 1.96 12.36
CA TRP A 34 20.65 0.60 12.00
C TRP A 34 19.14 0.42 12.15
N PHE A 35 18.49 0.08 11.05
CA PHE A 35 17.09 -0.32 10.98
C PHE A 35 17.01 -1.80 11.36
N ILE A 36 16.28 -2.10 12.44
CA ILE A 36 16.13 -3.43 13.01
C ILE A 36 14.72 -3.95 12.71
N PRO A 37 14.50 -4.63 11.56
CA PRO A 37 13.19 -5.13 11.21
C PRO A 37 12.78 -6.31 12.08
N THR A 38 11.61 -6.21 12.71
CA THR A 38 11.11 -7.24 13.63
C THR A 38 10.73 -8.53 12.89
N LYS A 39 10.95 -9.69 13.52
CA LYS A 39 10.40 -10.98 13.07
C LYS A 39 8.91 -11.07 13.37
N LYS A 40 8.55 -10.86 14.64
CA LYS A 40 7.17 -10.87 15.13
C LYS A 40 7.02 -9.80 16.21
N THR A 41 6.02 -8.94 16.06
CA THR A 41 5.77 -7.88 17.02
C THR A 41 5.11 -8.44 18.29
N PRO A 42 5.62 -8.12 19.50
CA PRO A 42 5.02 -8.58 20.76
C PRO A 42 3.57 -8.09 20.98
N LEU A 43 3.24 -6.91 20.46
CA LEU A 43 2.02 -6.16 20.82
C LEU A 43 0.89 -6.21 19.78
N LYS A 44 1.06 -6.91 18.64
CA LYS A 44 0.06 -6.93 17.56
C LYS A 44 -0.08 -8.32 16.96
N ASP A 45 -1.30 -8.86 16.94
CA ASP A 45 -1.63 -10.17 16.35
C ASP A 45 -1.95 -10.07 14.85
N ARG A 46 -1.05 -9.43 14.11
CA ARG A 46 -1.19 -9.19 12.66
C ARG A 46 -0.16 -10.00 11.91
N ILE A 47 -0.59 -10.63 10.81
CA ILE A 47 0.32 -11.23 9.83
C ILE A 47 1.07 -10.10 9.11
N LEU A 48 2.39 -10.06 9.31
CA LEU A 48 3.26 -9.11 8.61
C LEU A 48 3.49 -9.59 7.17
N THR A 49 3.78 -8.65 6.27
CA THR A 49 4.38 -8.96 4.97
C THR A 49 5.68 -9.74 5.17
N SER A 50 6.03 -10.56 4.17
CA SER A 50 7.17 -11.48 4.28
C SER A 50 8.46 -10.75 4.66
N ASP A 51 9.35 -11.46 5.37
CA ASP A 51 10.64 -10.88 5.77
C ASP A 51 11.44 -10.44 4.54
N THR A 52 11.39 -11.22 3.46
CA THR A 52 12.04 -10.93 2.18
C THR A 52 11.57 -9.60 1.60
N ASP A 53 10.26 -9.38 1.51
CA ASP A 53 9.69 -8.16 0.91
C ASP A 53 9.98 -6.94 1.80
N ARG A 54 9.87 -7.07 3.13
CA ARG A 54 10.18 -5.96 4.06
C ARG A 54 11.65 -5.58 4.02
N LEU A 55 12.55 -6.56 3.92
CA LEU A 55 13.98 -6.32 3.72
C LEU A 55 14.27 -5.68 2.37
N ALA A 56 13.58 -6.08 1.30
CA ALA A 56 13.73 -5.48 -0.02
C ALA A 56 13.31 -4.01 0.00
N MET A 57 12.12 -3.70 0.54
CA MET A 57 11.64 -2.32 0.68
C MET A 57 12.56 -1.46 1.55
N LEU A 58 13.11 -2.01 2.64
CA LEU A 58 14.11 -1.31 3.45
C LEU A 58 15.38 -1.02 2.65
N LYS A 59 15.93 -2.00 1.92
CA LYS A 59 17.15 -1.79 1.12
C LYS A 59 16.95 -0.71 0.06
N ILE A 60 15.78 -0.68 -0.59
CA ILE A 60 15.40 0.35 -1.56
C ILE A 60 15.37 1.72 -0.87
N ALA A 61 14.59 1.87 0.21
CA ALA A 61 14.43 3.15 0.91
C ALA A 61 15.73 3.71 1.51
N LEU A 62 16.72 2.85 1.76
CA LEU A 62 17.98 3.22 2.39
C LEU A 62 19.15 3.36 1.40
N ALA A 63 18.92 3.13 0.10
CA ALA A 63 19.97 3.08 -0.92
C ALA A 63 20.80 4.38 -0.99
N ASP A 64 20.14 5.53 -0.84
CA ASP A 64 20.77 6.85 -0.92
C ASP A 64 21.36 7.34 0.42
N PHE A 65 21.34 6.51 1.47
CA PHE A 65 21.80 6.88 2.80
C PHE A 65 22.94 5.95 3.24
N PRO A 66 24.22 6.25 2.90
CA PRO A 66 25.35 5.38 3.22
C PRO A 66 25.50 5.03 4.71
N GLN A 67 25.05 5.92 5.59
CA GLN A 67 25.09 5.76 7.06
C GLN A 67 23.90 4.97 7.60
N PHE A 68 22.88 4.67 6.78
CA PHE A 68 21.74 3.86 7.19
C PHE A 68 21.97 2.41 6.77
N LYS A 69 21.86 1.50 7.72
CA LYS A 69 22.08 0.06 7.52
C LYS A 69 20.85 -0.73 7.91
N VAL A 70 20.60 -1.83 7.24
CA VAL A 70 19.62 -2.84 7.69
C VAL A 70 20.37 -3.89 8.50
N ASN A 71 19.93 -4.13 9.73
CA ASN A 71 20.46 -5.20 10.55
C ASN A 71 19.33 -6.21 10.88
N PRO A 72 19.31 -7.39 10.23
CA PRO A 72 18.21 -8.36 10.32
C PRO A 72 18.31 -9.28 11.56
N ILE A 73 19.03 -8.89 12.61
CA ILE A 73 19.28 -9.73 13.80
C ILE A 73 18.00 -10.28 14.46
N GLU A 74 16.89 -9.54 14.38
CA GLU A 74 15.60 -10.02 14.86
C GLU A 74 14.98 -11.07 13.93
N MET A 75 15.05 -10.88 12.61
CA MET A 75 14.52 -11.83 11.62
C MET A 75 15.25 -13.18 11.59
N GLN A 76 16.50 -13.20 12.04
CA GLN A 76 17.34 -14.41 12.14
C GLN A 76 17.02 -15.29 13.36
N ARG A 77 16.17 -14.80 14.27
CA ARG A 77 15.76 -15.53 15.48
C ARG A 77 14.31 -15.97 15.38
N GLU A 78 14.00 -17.09 16.01
CA GLU A 78 12.62 -17.54 16.17
C GLU A 78 11.94 -16.84 17.34
N GLY A 79 10.60 -16.81 17.32
CA GLY A 79 9.80 -16.25 18.41
C GLY A 79 9.55 -14.74 18.32
N ILE A 80 9.19 -14.17 19.46
CA ILE A 80 8.84 -12.76 19.60
C ILE A 80 10.12 -11.93 19.63
N SER A 81 10.13 -10.80 18.91
CA SER A 81 11.24 -9.87 18.91
C SER A 81 11.17 -8.94 20.14
N TYR A 82 11.74 -9.38 21.26
CA TYR A 82 11.92 -8.51 22.43
C TYR A 82 13.21 -7.68 22.32
N THR A 83 13.09 -6.37 22.57
CA THR A 83 14.22 -5.43 22.52
C THR A 83 15.38 -5.85 23.44
N ILE A 84 15.08 -6.42 24.62
CA ILE A 84 16.11 -6.86 25.56
C ILE A 84 17.01 -7.94 24.94
N ASP A 85 16.40 -8.95 24.33
CA ASP A 85 17.11 -10.04 23.67
C ASP A 85 17.93 -9.49 22.48
N THR A 86 17.43 -8.45 21.80
CA THR A 86 18.12 -7.77 20.69
C THR A 86 19.37 -7.04 21.18
N LEU A 87 19.25 -6.20 22.21
CA LEU A 87 20.38 -5.46 22.77
C LEU A 87 21.46 -6.38 23.34
N GLU A 88 21.09 -7.47 24.00
CA GLU A 88 22.05 -8.47 24.48
C GLU A 88 22.78 -9.18 23.35
N ALA A 89 22.09 -9.49 22.24
CA ALA A 89 22.72 -10.07 21.06
C ALA A 89 23.67 -9.07 20.38
N LEU A 90 23.28 -7.79 20.30
CA LEU A 90 24.13 -6.72 19.75
C LEU A 90 25.39 -6.49 20.58
N HIS A 91 25.28 -6.45 21.92
CA HIS A 91 26.46 -6.32 22.80
C HIS A 91 27.41 -7.51 22.73
N ARG A 92 26.89 -8.73 22.51
CA ARG A 92 27.75 -9.90 22.27
C ARG A 92 28.52 -9.79 20.96
N GLN A 93 27.90 -9.26 19.90
CA GLN A 93 28.52 -9.10 18.59
C GLN A 93 29.44 -7.87 18.50
N TYR A 94 29.09 -6.78 19.19
CA TYR A 94 29.75 -5.48 19.11
C TYR A 94 30.02 -4.90 20.50
N PRO A 95 30.89 -5.53 21.32
CA PRO A 95 31.08 -5.18 22.73
C PRO A 95 31.65 -3.78 22.98
N SER A 96 32.27 -3.15 21.96
CA SER A 96 32.85 -1.81 22.05
C SER A 96 31.93 -0.71 21.51
N TYR A 97 30.71 -1.04 21.11
CA TYR A 97 29.78 -0.07 20.51
C TYR A 97 28.87 0.54 21.57
N THR A 98 28.47 1.78 21.33
CA THR A 98 27.48 2.49 22.14
C THR A 98 26.17 2.55 21.36
N PHE A 99 25.11 2.02 21.94
CA PHE A 99 23.80 1.94 21.30
C PHE A 99 22.84 3.02 21.80
N TYR A 100 22.13 3.64 20.87
CA TYR A 100 21.03 4.56 21.12
C TYR A 100 19.76 3.95 20.56
N TRP A 101 18.76 3.64 21.37
CA TRP A 101 17.50 3.06 20.87
C TRP A 101 16.46 4.16 20.64
N LEU A 102 16.05 4.32 19.39
CA LEU A 102 15.11 5.35 18.97
C LEU A 102 13.67 4.88 19.15
N ILE A 103 12.85 5.72 19.77
CA ILE A 103 11.41 5.49 19.99
C ILE A 103 10.60 6.75 19.64
N GLY A 104 9.29 6.60 19.43
CA GLY A 104 8.34 7.72 19.36
C GLY A 104 7.46 7.79 20.61
N ASN A 105 6.59 8.81 20.68
CA ASN A 105 5.67 9.02 21.81
C ASN A 105 4.86 7.78 22.18
N ASP A 106 4.32 7.07 21.18
CA ASP A 106 3.49 5.88 21.37
C ASP A 106 4.24 4.72 22.06
N GLN A 107 5.54 4.60 21.80
CA GLN A 107 6.39 3.62 22.45
C GLN A 107 6.87 4.08 23.82
N LEU A 108 7.12 5.39 24.00
CA LEU A 108 7.50 5.98 25.28
C LEU A 108 6.40 5.80 26.33
N GLU A 109 5.13 6.06 25.96
CA GLU A 109 3.97 5.88 26.84
C GLU A 109 3.79 4.44 27.34
N GLN A 110 4.32 3.47 26.59
CA GLN A 110 4.21 2.04 26.89
C GLN A 110 5.53 1.43 27.36
N PHE A 111 6.58 2.24 27.58
CA PHE A 111 7.92 1.74 27.85
C PHE A 111 7.99 0.88 29.13
N ASP A 112 7.21 1.22 30.16
CA ASP A 112 7.04 0.43 31.39
C ASP A 112 6.55 -1.01 31.15
N LEU A 113 5.87 -1.26 30.02
CA LEU A 113 5.33 -2.56 29.64
C LEU A 113 6.31 -3.40 28.81
N TRP A 114 7.47 -2.85 28.44
CA TRP A 114 8.49 -3.59 27.72
C TRP A 114 9.11 -4.64 28.64
N LYS A 115 9.63 -5.72 28.06
CA LYS A 115 10.32 -6.77 28.82
C LYS A 115 11.63 -6.21 29.39
N ASP A 116 11.77 -6.26 30.72
CA ASP A 116 12.94 -5.83 31.51
C ASP A 116 13.37 -4.36 31.27
N PRO A 117 12.50 -3.36 31.50
CA PRO A 117 12.76 -1.97 31.15
C PRO A 117 13.92 -1.35 31.93
N ASP A 118 14.10 -1.75 33.20
CA ASP A 118 15.24 -1.32 34.03
C ASP A 118 16.57 -1.83 33.47
N ARG A 119 16.57 -3.02 32.83
CA ARG A 119 17.76 -3.57 32.18
C ARG A 119 18.01 -2.93 30.83
N LEU A 120 16.96 -2.62 30.06
CA LEU A 120 17.06 -1.94 28.77
C LEU A 120 17.86 -0.64 28.87
N VAL A 121 17.52 0.21 29.84
CA VAL A 121 18.19 1.51 30.02
C VAL A 121 19.65 1.40 30.50
N GLN A 122 20.09 0.21 30.92
CA GLN A 122 21.51 -0.08 31.19
C GLN A 122 22.26 -0.53 29.94
N LEU A 123 21.56 -1.08 28.94
CA LEU A 123 22.15 -1.62 27.72
C LEU A 123 22.20 -0.61 26.58
N ALA A 124 21.32 0.40 26.57
CA ALA A 124 21.31 1.43 25.55
C ALA A 124 20.81 2.77 26.09
N TYR A 125 21.22 3.86 25.45
CA TYR A 125 20.61 5.18 25.66
C TYR A 125 19.30 5.26 24.89
N PHE A 126 18.17 5.38 25.59
CA PHE A 126 16.88 5.53 24.93
C PHE A 126 16.65 6.98 24.55
N VAL A 127 16.15 7.19 23.33
CA VAL A 127 15.91 8.50 22.74
C VAL A 127 14.52 8.52 22.12
N CYS A 128 13.64 9.38 22.64
CA CYS A 128 12.31 9.61 22.11
C CYS A 128 12.32 10.83 21.19
N PHE A 129 11.78 10.67 19.98
CA PHE A 129 11.43 11.79 19.12
C PHE A 129 9.96 12.14 19.33
N ASP A 130 9.73 13.26 20.02
CA ASP A 130 8.42 13.82 20.31
C ASP A 130 7.83 14.44 19.03
N ARG A 131 6.70 13.89 18.61
CA ARG A 131 5.91 14.33 17.44
C ARG A 131 4.69 15.17 17.85
N ASP A 132 4.29 15.11 19.11
CA ASP A 132 3.04 15.69 19.60
C ASP A 132 3.27 17.05 20.30
N GLY A 133 4.53 17.48 20.41
CA GLY A 133 4.94 18.70 21.12
C GLY A 133 4.66 18.64 22.62
N LYS A 134 4.45 17.43 23.14
CA LYS A 134 4.18 17.14 24.55
C LYS A 134 5.19 16.12 25.03
N LEU A 135 6.24 16.62 25.69
CA LEU A 135 7.22 15.79 26.36
C LEU A 135 6.51 14.93 27.42
N ALA A 136 6.44 13.63 27.19
CA ALA A 136 5.80 12.70 28.12
C ALA A 136 6.68 12.54 29.36
N GLN A 137 6.04 12.45 30.53
CA GLN A 137 6.77 12.13 31.75
C GLN A 137 7.13 10.65 31.78
N THR A 138 8.37 10.35 32.12
CA THR A 138 8.86 8.98 32.32
C THR A 138 9.82 8.95 33.50
N LYS A 139 9.79 7.86 34.27
CA LYS A 139 10.75 7.61 35.35
C LYS A 139 12.12 7.12 34.83
N TYR A 140 12.18 6.73 33.56
CA TYR A 140 13.38 6.23 32.91
C TYR A 140 14.23 7.36 32.33
N PRO A 141 15.56 7.21 32.25
CA PRO A 141 16.46 8.22 31.70
C PRO A 141 16.40 8.25 30.15
N ILE A 142 15.24 8.62 29.60
CA ILE A 142 14.98 8.70 28.16
C ILE A 142 15.15 10.14 27.71
N GLN A 143 16.10 10.38 26.81
CA GLN A 143 16.31 11.71 26.20
C GLN A 143 15.16 11.98 25.24
N GLN A 144 14.65 13.21 25.21
CA GLN A 144 13.53 13.58 24.35
C GLN A 144 13.92 14.76 23.46
N PHE A 145 13.69 14.62 22.16
CA PHE A 145 13.93 15.67 21.17
C PHE A 145 12.63 15.94 20.42
N HIS A 146 12.33 17.22 20.19
CA HIS A 146 11.23 17.59 19.30
C HIS A 146 11.57 17.22 17.85
N MET A 147 10.63 16.61 17.15
CA MET A 147 10.70 16.32 15.72
C MET A 147 9.38 16.74 15.09
N GLU A 148 9.45 17.49 14.00
CA GLU A 148 8.24 17.86 13.26
C GLU A 148 7.46 16.61 12.83
N PRO A 149 6.17 16.50 13.19
CA PRO A 149 5.38 15.31 12.92
C PRO A 149 5.18 15.13 11.42
N MET A 150 5.48 13.94 10.92
CA MET A 150 5.00 13.53 9.61
C MET A 150 3.63 12.85 9.73
N PRO A 151 2.61 13.31 8.99
CA PRO A 151 1.26 12.76 9.06
C PRO A 151 1.13 11.46 8.24
N VAL A 152 1.95 10.46 8.58
CA VAL A 152 2.02 9.15 7.92
C VAL A 152 2.18 8.03 8.94
N SER A 153 1.55 6.89 8.64
CA SER A 153 1.86 5.61 9.28
C SER A 153 1.86 4.49 8.25
N SER A 154 2.58 3.40 8.50
CA SER A 154 2.51 2.21 7.64
C SER A 154 1.07 1.69 7.52
N SER A 155 0.23 1.85 8.55
CA SER A 155 -1.18 1.43 8.51
C SER A 155 -2.00 2.20 7.49
N GLU A 156 -1.80 3.51 7.38
CA GLU A 156 -2.46 4.33 6.37
C GLU A 156 -1.96 3.99 4.96
N ILE A 157 -0.65 3.77 4.81
CA ILE A 157 -0.06 3.36 3.54
C ILE A 157 -0.63 2.03 3.05
N ARG A 158 -0.80 1.03 3.93
CA ARG A 158 -1.41 -0.25 3.55
C ARG A 158 -2.87 -0.13 3.14
N LYS A 159 -3.56 0.93 3.56
CA LYS A 159 -4.91 1.28 3.08
C LYS A 159 -4.89 2.11 1.78
N GLY A 160 -3.73 2.36 1.21
CA GLY A 160 -3.57 3.18 0.01
C GLY A 160 -3.73 4.68 0.27
N ASN A 161 -3.52 5.11 1.51
CA ASN A 161 -3.52 6.53 1.90
C ASN A 161 -2.08 6.99 2.12
N LYS A 162 -1.81 8.29 1.99
CA LYS A 162 -0.48 8.87 2.28
C LYS A 162 0.66 8.23 1.49
N LEU A 163 0.38 7.70 0.29
CA LEU A 163 1.39 7.05 -0.56
C LEU A 163 2.49 8.02 -0.99
N ASN A 164 2.22 9.33 -0.99
CA ASN A 164 3.20 10.40 -1.20
C ASN A 164 4.29 10.50 -0.12
N TYR A 165 4.18 9.72 0.96
CA TYR A 165 5.19 9.60 2.01
C TYR A 165 6.03 8.32 1.88
N LEU A 166 5.90 7.60 0.77
CA LEU A 166 6.80 6.53 0.37
C LEU A 166 7.86 7.03 -0.59
N ASP A 167 9.00 6.38 -0.53
CA ASP A 167 9.96 6.39 -1.63
C ASP A 167 9.31 5.80 -2.90
N GLU A 168 9.55 6.42 -4.06
CA GLU A 168 8.91 6.04 -5.32
C GLU A 168 9.27 4.62 -5.75
N GLU A 169 10.52 4.19 -5.49
CA GLU A 169 10.98 2.83 -5.80
C GLU A 169 10.38 1.80 -4.85
N VAL A 170 10.15 2.17 -3.58
CA VAL A 170 9.38 1.33 -2.65
C VAL A 170 7.94 1.17 -3.12
N LEU A 171 7.29 2.26 -3.55
CA LEU A 171 5.93 2.19 -4.09
C LEU A 171 5.87 1.34 -5.37
N ARG A 172 6.87 1.47 -6.25
CA ARG A 172 7.01 0.61 -7.42
C ARG A 172 7.16 -0.87 -7.05
N TYR A 173 7.99 -1.17 -6.05
CA TYR A 173 8.16 -2.53 -5.53
C TYR A 173 6.84 -3.12 -5.03
N ILE A 174 6.07 -2.33 -4.27
CA ILE A 174 4.73 -2.68 -3.78
C ILE A 174 3.81 -3.08 -4.95
N TYR A 175 3.80 -2.30 -6.04
CA TYR A 175 3.00 -2.62 -7.23
C TYR A 175 3.52 -3.83 -8.02
N GLN A 176 4.84 -4.00 -8.14
CA GLN A 176 5.40 -5.17 -8.81
C GLN A 176 5.02 -6.48 -8.08
N HIS A 177 5.00 -6.45 -6.76
CA HIS A 177 4.76 -7.63 -5.91
C HIS A 177 3.31 -7.72 -5.41
N ARG A 178 2.41 -6.82 -5.87
CA ARG A 178 0.99 -6.73 -5.46
C ARG A 178 0.79 -6.67 -3.95
N LEU A 179 1.72 -6.04 -3.23
CA LEU A 179 1.62 -5.89 -1.78
C LEU A 179 0.52 -4.87 -1.46
N TYR A 180 -0.35 -5.18 -0.49
CA TYR A 180 -1.41 -4.28 0.02
C TYR A 180 -2.47 -3.80 -0.98
N VAL A 181 -2.29 -4.00 -2.29
CA VAL A 181 -3.14 -3.37 -3.33
C VAL A 181 -4.62 -3.76 -3.24
N LYS A 182 -4.93 -4.93 -2.68
CA LYS A 182 -6.31 -5.33 -2.38
C LYS A 182 -6.92 -4.47 -1.27
N ASP A 183 -6.15 -4.15 -0.23
CA ASP A 183 -6.61 -3.29 0.87
C ASP A 183 -6.83 -1.85 0.42
N PHE A 184 -6.11 -1.40 -0.62
CA PHE A 184 -6.35 -0.08 -1.24
C PHE A 184 -7.78 0.05 -1.76
N ILE A 185 -8.30 -1.03 -2.35
CA ILE A 185 -9.69 -1.07 -2.85
C ILE A 185 -10.67 -1.32 -1.71
N LYS A 186 -10.35 -2.27 -0.81
CA LYS A 186 -11.21 -2.66 0.31
C LYS A 186 -11.63 -1.47 1.19
N GLU A 187 -10.75 -0.51 1.41
CA GLU A 187 -11.04 0.69 2.21
C GLU A 187 -12.03 1.65 1.51
N ARG A 188 -12.18 1.56 0.18
CA ARG A 188 -12.91 2.55 -0.64
C ARG A 188 -14.25 2.08 -1.17
N VAL A 189 -14.49 0.77 -1.19
CA VAL A 189 -15.71 0.20 -1.77
C VAL A 189 -16.43 -0.72 -0.78
N SER A 190 -17.73 -0.95 -0.99
CA SER A 190 -18.48 -1.91 -0.18
C SER A 190 -17.88 -3.32 -0.24
N PRO A 191 -18.08 -4.20 0.78
CA PRO A 191 -17.58 -5.58 0.75
C PRO A 191 -17.99 -6.36 -0.50
N LYS A 192 -19.23 -6.17 -0.98
CA LYS A 192 -19.73 -6.77 -2.22
C LYS A 192 -18.96 -6.27 -3.46
N ARG A 193 -18.58 -4.99 -3.49
CA ARG A 193 -17.76 -4.43 -4.58
C ARG A 193 -16.30 -4.82 -4.49
N PHE A 194 -15.76 -4.99 -3.29
CA PHE A 194 -14.42 -5.50 -3.10
C PHE A 194 -14.29 -6.92 -3.68
N SER A 195 -15.19 -7.85 -3.30
CA SER A 195 -15.18 -9.21 -3.84
C SER A 195 -15.34 -9.23 -5.37
N HIS A 196 -16.20 -8.36 -5.90
CA HIS A 196 -16.36 -8.19 -7.34
C HIS A 196 -15.09 -7.70 -8.02
N SER A 197 -14.46 -6.65 -7.50
CA SER A 197 -13.23 -6.07 -8.09
C SER A 197 -12.10 -7.10 -8.11
N VAL A 198 -11.98 -7.94 -7.06
CA VAL A 198 -11.00 -9.03 -7.02
C VAL A 198 -11.33 -10.12 -8.07
N SER A 199 -12.60 -10.48 -8.21
CA SER A 199 -13.05 -11.45 -9.21
C SER A 199 -12.77 -10.94 -10.65
N VAL A 200 -13.16 -9.70 -10.93
CA VAL A 200 -12.90 -9.02 -12.22
C VAL A 200 -11.41 -8.90 -12.50
N ALA A 201 -10.59 -8.60 -11.50
CA ALA A 201 -9.12 -8.57 -11.65
C ALA A 201 -8.58 -9.91 -12.17
N HIS A 202 -8.99 -11.03 -11.59
CA HIS A 202 -8.57 -12.35 -12.04
C HIS A 202 -9.10 -12.70 -13.43
N LEU A 203 -10.34 -12.34 -13.74
CA LEU A 203 -10.89 -12.56 -15.08
C LEU A 203 -10.16 -11.72 -16.15
N CYS A 204 -9.77 -10.48 -15.81
CA CYS A 204 -8.93 -9.65 -16.68
C CYS A 204 -7.56 -10.29 -16.93
N GLU A 205 -6.93 -10.88 -15.90
CA GLU A 205 -5.68 -11.64 -16.08
C GLU A 205 -5.84 -12.82 -17.03
N GLU A 206 -6.94 -13.58 -16.88
CA GLU A 206 -7.22 -14.73 -17.74
C GLU A 206 -7.43 -14.30 -19.19
N PHE A 207 -8.15 -13.21 -19.43
CA PHE A 207 -8.33 -12.67 -20.78
C PHE A 207 -7.02 -12.12 -21.35
N ALA A 208 -6.27 -11.34 -20.58
CA ALA A 208 -4.99 -10.81 -21.05
C ALA A 208 -4.01 -11.94 -21.40
N LYS A 209 -3.97 -13.00 -20.59
CA LYS A 209 -3.15 -14.18 -20.88
C LYS A 209 -3.56 -14.90 -22.17
N ALA A 210 -4.86 -14.96 -22.48
CA ALA A 210 -5.35 -15.61 -23.69
C ALA A 210 -5.00 -14.83 -24.98
N HIS A 211 -4.69 -13.54 -24.86
CA HIS A 211 -4.37 -12.63 -25.97
C HIS A 211 -2.92 -12.12 -25.94
N ASP A 212 -2.03 -12.81 -25.21
CA ASP A 212 -0.60 -12.46 -25.09
C ASP A 212 -0.32 -11.01 -24.63
N LEU A 213 -1.16 -10.49 -23.73
CA LEU A 213 -1.05 -9.16 -23.13
C LEU A 213 -0.45 -9.21 -21.71
N ASP A 214 0.05 -8.06 -21.24
CA ASP A 214 0.54 -7.90 -19.85
C ASP A 214 -0.59 -8.17 -18.84
N THR A 215 -0.44 -9.26 -18.09
CA THR A 215 -1.41 -9.73 -17.09
C THR A 215 -1.38 -8.89 -15.82
N GLN A 216 -0.23 -8.33 -15.42
CA GLN A 216 -0.14 -7.43 -14.28
C GLN A 216 -0.95 -6.17 -14.54
N LYS A 217 -0.82 -5.61 -15.75
CA LYS A 217 -1.60 -4.44 -16.17
C LYS A 217 -3.10 -4.74 -16.14
N ALA A 218 -3.52 -5.86 -16.74
CA ALA A 218 -4.91 -6.28 -16.75
C ALA A 218 -5.49 -6.52 -15.35
N TYR A 219 -4.69 -7.12 -14.44
CA TYR A 219 -5.06 -7.29 -13.04
C TYR A 219 -5.35 -5.94 -12.37
N TYR A 220 -4.48 -4.95 -12.55
CA TYR A 220 -4.67 -3.62 -11.97
C TYR A 220 -5.90 -2.90 -12.52
N ILE A 221 -6.15 -3.01 -13.82
CA ILE A 221 -7.36 -2.47 -14.44
C ILE A 221 -8.60 -3.09 -13.79
N GLY A 222 -8.66 -4.41 -13.69
CA GLY A 222 -9.79 -5.10 -13.07
C GLY A 222 -9.93 -4.82 -11.57
N LEU A 223 -8.82 -4.67 -10.85
CA LEU A 223 -8.86 -4.38 -9.41
C LEU A 223 -9.33 -2.94 -9.12
N PHE A 224 -8.94 -1.97 -9.95
CA PHE A 224 -9.21 -0.54 -9.73
C PHE A 224 -10.41 0.02 -10.51
N HIS A 225 -11.03 -0.73 -11.44
CA HIS A 225 -12.08 -0.18 -12.31
C HIS A 225 -13.24 0.49 -11.55
N ASP A 226 -13.64 -0.09 -10.41
CA ASP A 226 -14.76 0.35 -9.58
C ASP A 226 -14.30 1.22 -8.37
N VAL A 227 -13.04 1.71 -8.35
CA VAL A 227 -12.46 2.40 -7.17
C VAL A 227 -13.25 3.65 -6.74
N ALA A 228 -13.92 4.30 -7.68
CA ALA A 228 -14.74 5.49 -7.45
C ALA A 228 -16.24 5.16 -7.23
N LYS A 229 -16.63 3.89 -7.24
CA LYS A 229 -18.06 3.48 -7.29
C LYS A 229 -18.88 3.92 -6.09
N ASN A 230 -18.24 4.02 -4.93
CA ASN A 230 -18.87 4.39 -3.66
C ASN A 230 -18.80 5.89 -3.37
N LEU A 231 -18.18 6.70 -4.24
CA LEU A 231 -18.15 8.15 -4.08
C LEU A 231 -19.53 8.76 -4.34
N SER A 232 -19.89 9.76 -3.55
CA SER A 232 -21.14 10.50 -3.76
C SER A 232 -21.04 11.43 -4.96
N LYS A 233 -22.19 11.91 -5.46
CA LYS A 233 -22.22 12.87 -6.56
C LYS A 233 -21.43 14.13 -6.19
N GLU A 234 -21.61 14.63 -4.98
CA GLU A 234 -20.97 15.84 -4.45
C GLU A 234 -19.45 15.71 -4.44
N VAL A 235 -18.93 14.51 -4.16
CA VAL A 235 -17.50 14.23 -4.19
C VAL A 235 -17.00 14.10 -5.63
N MET A 236 -17.75 13.47 -6.53
CA MET A 236 -17.35 13.29 -7.93
C MET A 236 -17.49 14.55 -8.78
N GLU A 237 -18.37 15.47 -8.43
CA GLU A 237 -18.72 16.62 -9.26
C GLU A 237 -17.53 17.56 -9.54
N PRO A 238 -16.69 17.94 -8.54
CA PRO A 238 -15.47 18.71 -8.80
C PRO A 238 -14.45 17.98 -9.69
N TRP A 239 -14.41 16.65 -9.62
CA TRP A 239 -13.57 15.84 -10.52
C TRP A 239 -14.10 15.94 -11.95
N MET A 240 -15.40 15.75 -12.14
CA MET A 240 -16.04 15.86 -13.46
C MET A 240 -15.82 17.25 -14.07
N ASP A 241 -15.96 18.32 -13.28
CA ASP A 241 -15.69 19.70 -13.73
C ASP A 241 -14.25 19.89 -14.22
N CYS A 242 -13.29 19.28 -13.53
CA CYS A 242 -11.88 19.39 -13.86
C CYS A 242 -11.46 18.54 -15.06
N ILE A 243 -12.07 17.37 -15.25
CA ILE A 243 -11.56 16.32 -16.14
C ILE A 243 -12.35 16.23 -17.44
N CYS A 244 -13.68 16.22 -17.36
CA CYS A 244 -14.56 16.02 -18.52
C CYS A 244 -15.95 16.61 -18.26
N PRO A 245 -16.08 17.94 -18.16
CA PRO A 245 -17.36 18.60 -17.87
C PRO A 245 -18.45 18.25 -18.89
N GLU A 246 -18.09 18.00 -20.15
CA GLU A 246 -18.99 17.56 -21.22
C GLU A 246 -19.64 16.20 -20.96
N ASN A 247 -19.01 15.35 -20.13
CA ASN A 247 -19.53 14.03 -19.77
C ASN A 247 -20.54 14.06 -18.63
N LYS A 248 -20.80 15.23 -18.02
CA LYS A 248 -21.89 15.39 -17.03
C LYS A 248 -23.28 15.11 -17.60
N LYS A 249 -23.42 15.04 -18.93
CA LYS A 249 -24.64 14.58 -19.63
C LYS A 249 -25.00 13.12 -19.34
N TYR A 250 -24.02 12.28 -18.98
CA TYR A 250 -24.26 10.89 -18.63
C TYR A 250 -24.84 10.75 -17.21
N PRO A 251 -25.62 9.70 -16.92
CA PRO A 251 -26.08 9.42 -15.56
C PRO A 251 -24.92 9.34 -14.57
N VAL A 252 -25.13 9.81 -13.33
CA VAL A 252 -24.10 9.82 -12.27
C VAL A 252 -23.48 8.42 -12.03
N ALA A 253 -24.27 7.36 -12.23
CA ALA A 253 -23.80 5.98 -12.13
C ALA A 253 -22.65 5.63 -13.10
N VAL A 254 -22.43 6.42 -14.16
CA VAL A 254 -21.33 6.25 -15.12
C VAL A 254 -20.07 7.00 -14.70
N TRP A 255 -20.19 8.07 -13.91
CA TRP A 255 -19.10 9.00 -13.61
C TRP A 255 -17.90 8.33 -12.92
N HIS A 256 -18.13 7.25 -12.15
CA HIS A 256 -17.05 6.50 -11.50
C HIS A 256 -15.98 5.97 -12.48
N GLY A 257 -16.31 5.67 -13.75
CA GLY A 257 -15.31 5.29 -14.74
C GLY A 257 -14.37 6.44 -15.06
N PHE A 258 -14.93 7.62 -15.33
CA PHE A 258 -14.17 8.83 -15.64
C PHE A 258 -13.35 9.30 -14.43
N VAL A 259 -13.98 9.43 -13.26
CA VAL A 259 -13.32 9.86 -12.02
C VAL A 259 -12.29 8.82 -11.58
N GLY A 260 -12.62 7.52 -11.68
CA GLY A 260 -11.73 6.42 -11.35
C GLY A 260 -10.43 6.45 -12.16
N SER A 261 -10.51 6.75 -13.46
CA SER A 261 -9.33 6.85 -14.33
C SER A 261 -8.31 7.89 -13.89
N GLU A 262 -8.77 8.95 -13.21
CA GLU A 262 -7.91 10.02 -12.70
C GLU A 262 -7.47 9.79 -11.25
N ILE A 263 -8.31 9.13 -10.44
CA ILE A 263 -7.94 8.69 -9.10
C ILE A 263 -6.73 7.75 -9.15
N ILE A 264 -6.65 6.84 -10.13
CA ILE A 264 -5.48 5.95 -10.24
C ILE A 264 -4.17 6.70 -10.42
N LYS A 265 -4.18 7.82 -11.15
CA LYS A 265 -3.01 8.66 -11.39
C LYS A 265 -2.69 9.52 -10.18
N ARG A 266 -3.69 10.27 -9.69
CA ARG A 266 -3.48 11.33 -8.69
C ARG A 266 -3.40 10.84 -7.25
N VAL A 267 -4.03 9.72 -6.93
CA VAL A 267 -4.08 9.17 -5.56
C VAL A 267 -3.16 7.96 -5.42
N PHE A 268 -3.13 7.10 -6.45
CA PHE A 268 -2.37 5.85 -6.43
C PHE A 268 -1.07 5.92 -7.22
N TYR A 269 -0.74 7.04 -7.86
CA TYR A 269 0.54 7.20 -8.57
C TYR A 269 0.77 6.12 -9.65
N ILE A 270 -0.31 5.56 -10.21
CA ILE A 270 -0.27 4.61 -11.31
C ILE A 270 -0.40 5.42 -12.61
N TYR A 271 0.73 5.64 -13.28
CA TYR A 271 0.82 6.53 -14.45
C TYR A 271 0.68 5.83 -15.81
N ASP A 272 0.42 4.52 -15.83
CA ASP A 272 0.22 3.80 -17.09
C ASP A 272 -1.06 4.27 -17.80
N ASP A 273 -0.90 4.88 -18.97
CA ASP A 273 -2.01 5.47 -19.71
C ASP A 273 -3.01 4.41 -20.18
N GLN A 274 -2.59 3.19 -20.51
CA GLN A 274 -3.50 2.12 -20.91
C GLN A 274 -4.38 1.68 -19.74
N ILE A 275 -3.86 1.68 -18.51
CA ILE A 275 -4.66 1.42 -17.31
C ILE A 275 -5.74 2.50 -17.15
N SER A 276 -5.35 3.77 -17.18
CA SER A 276 -6.32 4.87 -17.02
C SER A 276 -7.37 4.89 -18.13
N HIS A 277 -6.94 4.66 -19.38
CA HIS A 277 -7.80 4.59 -20.55
C HIS A 277 -8.83 3.46 -20.45
N ALA A 278 -8.39 2.26 -20.07
CA ALA A 278 -9.29 1.13 -19.89
C ALA A 278 -10.34 1.40 -18.80
N ILE A 279 -9.93 1.98 -17.66
CA ILE A 279 -10.86 2.36 -16.58
C ILE A 279 -11.82 3.47 -17.04
N TYR A 280 -11.36 4.46 -17.81
CA TYR A 280 -12.23 5.51 -18.33
C TYR A 280 -13.37 4.92 -19.18
N HIS A 281 -13.05 3.95 -20.03
CA HIS A 281 -14.00 3.38 -21.00
C HIS A 281 -14.80 2.17 -20.48
N HIS A 282 -14.48 1.61 -19.31
CA HIS A 282 -15.02 0.31 -18.88
C HIS A 282 -16.54 0.28 -18.67
N VAL A 283 -17.17 1.43 -18.38
CA VAL A 283 -18.62 1.47 -18.11
C VAL A 283 -19.40 1.43 -19.41
N LEU A 284 -18.98 2.26 -20.38
CA LEU A 284 -19.69 2.48 -21.64
C LEU A 284 -19.24 1.52 -22.75
N GLY A 285 -18.04 0.95 -22.64
CA GLY A 285 -17.48 0.06 -23.65
C GLY A 285 -17.24 0.77 -24.97
N THR A 286 -16.73 2.00 -24.96
CA THR A 286 -16.61 2.84 -26.17
C THR A 286 -15.25 2.76 -26.87
N SER A 287 -14.30 2.00 -26.32
CA SER A 287 -12.95 1.86 -26.84
C SER A 287 -12.69 0.45 -27.36
N HIS A 288 -11.97 0.34 -28.47
CA HIS A 288 -11.45 -0.91 -29.05
C HIS A 288 -9.98 -1.16 -28.66
N ASP A 289 -9.43 -0.40 -27.72
CA ASP A 289 -8.17 -0.77 -27.07
C ASP A 289 -8.32 -2.14 -26.37
N PRO A 290 -7.36 -3.07 -26.50
CA PRO A 290 -7.49 -4.42 -25.96
C PRO A 290 -7.80 -4.47 -24.47
N TYR A 291 -7.17 -3.61 -23.67
CA TYR A 291 -7.41 -3.58 -22.23
C TYR A 291 -8.79 -3.01 -21.88
N ALA A 292 -9.25 -2.00 -22.62
CA ALA A 292 -10.60 -1.46 -22.49
C ALA A 292 -11.68 -2.50 -22.84
N MET A 293 -11.45 -3.30 -23.88
CA MET A 293 -12.32 -4.42 -24.24
C MET A 293 -12.33 -5.50 -23.14
N ILE A 294 -11.15 -5.87 -22.63
CA ILE A 294 -11.00 -6.86 -21.56
C ILE A 294 -11.78 -6.46 -20.32
N ILE A 295 -11.61 -5.23 -19.82
CA ILE A 295 -12.29 -4.81 -18.58
C ILE A 295 -13.80 -4.71 -18.77
N PHE A 296 -14.26 -4.22 -19.93
CA PHE A 296 -15.69 -4.17 -20.23
C PHE A 296 -16.30 -5.57 -20.21
N CYS A 297 -15.65 -6.54 -20.87
CA CYS A 297 -16.05 -7.94 -20.85
C CYS A 297 -16.01 -8.51 -19.43
N ALA A 298 -14.91 -8.34 -18.71
CA ALA A 298 -14.70 -8.92 -17.39
C ALA A 298 -15.69 -8.39 -16.33
N ASP A 299 -16.00 -7.09 -16.33
CA ASP A 299 -17.00 -6.53 -15.42
C ASP A 299 -18.38 -7.16 -15.65
N LYS A 300 -18.80 -7.32 -16.91
CA LYS A 300 -20.13 -7.86 -17.25
C LYS A 300 -20.23 -9.37 -17.09
N LEU A 301 -19.12 -10.09 -17.33
CA LEU A 301 -19.03 -11.53 -17.25
C LEU A 301 -18.53 -12.04 -15.89
N ASP A 302 -18.41 -11.18 -14.87
CA ASP A 302 -18.02 -11.58 -13.53
C ASP A 302 -18.89 -12.75 -13.01
N PRO A 303 -18.31 -13.92 -12.69
CA PRO A 303 -19.05 -15.09 -12.21
C PRO A 303 -19.93 -14.82 -10.98
N LEU A 304 -19.58 -13.83 -10.15
CA LEU A 304 -20.36 -13.46 -8.96
C LEU A 304 -21.70 -12.77 -9.31
N ARG A 305 -21.97 -12.45 -10.58
CA ARG A 305 -23.25 -11.88 -11.03
C ARG A 305 -24.39 -12.92 -11.15
N GLY A 306 -24.08 -14.22 -11.10
CA GLY A 306 -25.07 -15.29 -11.00
C GLY A 306 -25.77 -15.68 -12.32
N TYR A 307 -25.29 -15.21 -13.46
CA TYR A 307 -25.78 -15.60 -14.79
C TYR A 307 -24.83 -16.63 -15.44
N PRO A 308 -25.29 -17.48 -16.37
CA PRO A 308 -24.41 -18.40 -17.10
C PRO A 308 -23.49 -17.62 -18.04
N VAL A 309 -22.22 -17.50 -17.67
CA VAL A 309 -21.20 -16.71 -18.40
C VAL A 309 -20.11 -17.56 -19.06
N LYS A 310 -20.14 -18.89 -18.91
CA LYS A 310 -19.06 -19.79 -19.34
C LYS A 310 -18.76 -19.69 -20.83
N ASP A 311 -19.79 -19.76 -21.66
CA ASP A 311 -19.64 -19.72 -23.13
C ASP A 311 -19.17 -18.32 -23.58
N SER A 312 -19.66 -17.26 -22.93
CA SER A 312 -19.23 -15.90 -23.19
C SER A 312 -17.77 -15.67 -22.83
N ILE A 313 -17.31 -16.19 -21.68
CA ILE A 313 -15.90 -16.15 -21.27
C ILE A 313 -15.02 -16.91 -22.28
N ALA A 314 -15.47 -18.09 -22.75
CA ALA A 314 -14.73 -18.85 -23.75
C ALA A 314 -14.63 -18.10 -25.08
N CYS A 315 -15.72 -17.45 -25.52
CA CYS A 315 -15.75 -16.60 -26.70
C CYS A 315 -14.73 -15.45 -26.59
N VAL A 316 -14.73 -14.72 -25.48
CA VAL A 316 -13.77 -13.63 -25.24
C VAL A 316 -12.33 -14.13 -25.22
N LYS A 317 -12.04 -15.31 -24.66
CA LYS A 317 -10.70 -15.92 -24.67
C LYS A 317 -10.24 -16.32 -26.07
N GLN A 318 -11.16 -16.74 -26.93
CA GLN A 318 -10.84 -17.17 -28.29
C GLN A 318 -10.65 -16.00 -29.25
N ASP A 319 -11.50 -14.97 -29.15
CA ASP A 319 -11.48 -13.79 -30.00
C ASP A 319 -12.01 -12.59 -29.20
N LEU A 320 -11.10 -11.68 -28.84
CA LEU A 320 -11.42 -10.54 -27.99
C LEU A 320 -12.43 -9.59 -28.64
N ALA A 321 -12.26 -9.31 -29.94
CA ALA A 321 -13.12 -8.37 -30.66
C ALA A 321 -14.54 -8.91 -30.79
N LYS A 322 -14.66 -10.18 -31.20
CA LYS A 322 -15.96 -10.85 -31.31
C LYS A 322 -16.64 -11.00 -29.96
N GLY A 323 -15.89 -11.39 -28.92
CA GLY A 323 -16.40 -11.47 -27.56
C GLY A 323 -16.89 -10.12 -27.03
N PHE A 324 -16.15 -9.04 -27.32
CA PHE A 324 -16.52 -7.69 -26.94
C PHE A 324 -17.81 -7.22 -27.60
N GLU A 325 -17.96 -7.39 -28.91
CA GLU A 325 -19.19 -7.05 -29.64
C GLU A 325 -20.42 -7.78 -29.09
N MET A 326 -20.27 -9.08 -28.79
CA MET A 326 -21.30 -9.91 -28.19
C MET A 326 -21.72 -9.36 -26.81
N VAL A 327 -20.77 -9.10 -25.92
CA VAL A 327 -21.06 -8.57 -24.57
C VAL A 327 -21.69 -7.17 -24.65
N GLN A 328 -21.26 -6.32 -25.61
CA GLN A 328 -21.90 -5.03 -25.84
C GLN A 328 -23.37 -5.19 -26.25
N GLU A 329 -23.67 -6.13 -27.15
CA GLU A 329 -25.04 -6.39 -27.59
C GLU A 329 -25.93 -6.89 -26.45
N GLU A 330 -25.44 -7.83 -25.64
CA GLU A 330 -26.12 -8.33 -24.44
C GLU A 330 -26.39 -7.20 -23.44
N ASN A 331 -25.41 -6.34 -23.19
CA ASN A 331 -25.56 -5.20 -22.29
C ASN A 331 -26.59 -4.18 -22.83
N ARG A 332 -26.61 -3.91 -24.14
CA ARG A 332 -27.64 -3.06 -24.77
C ARG A 332 -29.04 -3.65 -24.60
N LYS A 333 -29.21 -4.96 -24.79
CA LYS A 333 -30.49 -5.66 -24.57
C LYS A 333 -30.95 -5.57 -23.12
N TYR A 334 -30.02 -5.76 -22.17
CA TYR A 334 -30.30 -5.65 -20.74
C TYR A 334 -30.76 -4.25 -20.32
N LEU A 335 -30.10 -3.19 -20.82
CA LEU A 335 -30.48 -1.81 -20.52
C LEU A 335 -31.87 -1.46 -21.10
N LYS A 336 -32.14 -1.85 -22.35
CA LYS A 336 -33.46 -1.68 -22.98
C LYS A 336 -34.57 -2.40 -22.22
N GLY A 337 -34.31 -3.61 -21.72
CA GLY A 337 -35.26 -4.38 -20.90
C GLY A 337 -35.55 -3.77 -19.53
N LYS A 338 -34.71 -2.86 -19.05
CA LYS A 338 -34.89 -2.11 -17.80
C LYS A 338 -35.56 -0.74 -17.98
N GLY A 339 -35.91 -0.35 -19.20
CA GLY A 339 -36.59 0.92 -19.48
C GLY A 339 -35.72 2.18 -19.31
N ASN A 340 -34.40 2.05 -19.48
CA ASN A 340 -33.45 3.18 -19.52
C ASN A 340 -32.96 3.44 -20.95
#